data_AF-A0A1Z8YI91-F1
#
_entry.id   AF-A0A1Z8YI91-F1
#
_cell.length_a   1.000
_cell.length_b   1.000
_cell.length_c   1.000
_cell.angle_alpha   90.00
_cell.angle_beta   90.00
_cell.angle_gamma   90.00
#
_symmetry.space_group_name_H-M   'P 1'
#
loop_
_entity.id
_entity.type
_entity.pdbx_description
1 polymer ?
#
loop_
_entity_poly.entity_id
_entity_poly.type
_entity_poly.pdbx_seq_one_letter_code
_entity_poly.pdbx_strand_id
1 'polypeptide(L)'
;MHLNRSISGLLMVAVFLLQGCIDSGPSQAEQEKALEKLNKNTMSVAVSLKSMLNAEQDFAQRQVVPLKVDIQTWWISLTATRLNLGRIKSTLTEYPGLIDAARNLWTGRIQGKMNQIIESGTLTKMTGPITSRLVENYDESRVERETSQVLELSAQISTLLGIKSDASNE
;
A
#
# COMPACT_ATOMS: atom_id res chain seq x y z
N MET A 1 -36.41 11.34 -59.64
CA MET A 1 -35.07 10.71 -59.63
C MET A 1 -34.53 10.78 -58.22
N HIS A 2 -34.31 9.62 -57.60
CA HIS A 2 -33.95 9.46 -56.19
C HIS A 2 -32.47 9.78 -55.95
N LEU A 3 -32.18 10.65 -54.98
CA LEU A 3 -30.87 10.69 -54.32
C LEU A 3 -30.72 9.44 -53.46
N ASN A 4 -29.66 8.66 -53.70
CA ASN A 4 -29.34 7.47 -52.92
C ASN A 4 -27.87 7.49 -52.52
N ARG A 5 -27.67 7.44 -51.20
CA ARG A 5 -26.70 6.62 -50.45
C ARG A 5 -25.19 6.94 -50.50
N SER A 6 -24.75 7.34 -49.31
CA SER A 6 -23.70 6.69 -48.50
C SER A 6 -22.26 7.17 -48.68
N ILE A 7 -21.96 8.18 -47.87
CA ILE A 7 -20.65 8.38 -47.23
C ILE A 7 -20.37 7.13 -46.37
N SER A 8 -19.71 6.12 -46.92
CA SER A 8 -19.21 4.94 -46.19
C SER A 8 -17.94 4.38 -46.83
N GLY A 9 -17.10 5.25 -47.38
CA GLY A 9 -15.84 4.88 -48.03
C GLY A 9 -14.57 5.44 -47.36
N LEU A 10 -14.70 6.15 -46.24
CA LEU A 10 -13.61 6.91 -45.62
C LEU A 10 -13.36 6.49 -44.15
N LEU A 11 -13.55 5.20 -43.87
CA LEU A 11 -13.33 4.60 -42.54
C LEU A 11 -12.63 3.23 -42.64
N MET A 12 -11.81 3.06 -43.67
CA MET A 12 -11.03 1.84 -43.96
C MET A 12 -9.55 2.14 -44.24
N VAL A 13 -9.01 3.24 -43.70
CA VAL A 13 -7.58 3.58 -43.83
C VAL A 13 -7.07 4.21 -42.52
N ALA A 14 -7.03 3.44 -41.42
CA ALA A 14 -6.28 3.81 -40.20
C ALA A 14 -6.00 2.64 -39.23
N VAL A 15 -6.07 1.37 -39.66
CA VAL A 15 -5.85 0.20 -38.75
C VAL A 15 -4.57 -0.59 -39.09
N PHE A 16 -3.75 -0.16 -40.06
CA PHE A 16 -2.67 -1.01 -40.58
C PHE A 16 -1.28 -0.36 -40.70
N LEU A 17 -0.93 0.61 -39.84
CA LEU A 17 0.42 1.23 -39.83
C LEU A 17 1.02 1.44 -38.44
N LEU A 18 1.03 0.43 -37.57
CA LEU A 18 1.90 0.39 -36.36
C LEU A 18 2.47 -1.02 -36.09
N GLN A 19 2.91 -1.74 -37.13
CA GLN A 19 3.71 -2.97 -36.97
C GLN A 19 5.18 -2.64 -36.65
N GLY A 20 5.43 -2.10 -35.46
CA GLY A 20 6.77 -1.68 -35.03
C GLY A 20 6.90 -1.35 -33.55
N CYS A 21 6.23 -2.11 -32.68
CA CYS A 21 6.58 -2.37 -31.28
C CYS A 21 5.45 -3.25 -30.73
N ILE A 22 5.60 -4.58 -30.83
CA ILE A 22 4.77 -5.46 -30.01
C ILE A 22 5.39 -5.37 -28.61
N ASP A 23 5.03 -4.32 -27.90
CA ASP A 23 5.12 -4.28 -26.44
C ASP A 23 3.99 -5.20 -25.97
N SER A 24 4.23 -6.51 -26.06
CA SER A 24 3.30 -7.52 -25.55
C SER A 24 3.27 -7.35 -24.04
N GLY A 25 2.32 -6.53 -23.57
CA GLY A 25 2.04 -6.37 -22.15
C GLY A 25 1.83 -7.73 -21.46
N PRO A 26 1.87 -7.75 -20.12
CA PRO A 26 1.88 -8.98 -19.35
C PRO A 26 0.71 -9.91 -19.72
N SER A 27 1.03 -11.18 -19.89
CA SER A 27 0.04 -12.22 -20.22
C SER A 27 -1.02 -12.35 -19.12
N GLN A 28 -2.17 -12.92 -19.46
CA GLN A 28 -3.25 -13.14 -18.49
C GLN A 28 -2.77 -13.97 -17.28
N ALA A 29 -1.97 -15.01 -17.52
CA ALA A 29 -1.40 -15.84 -16.46
C ALA A 29 -0.43 -15.07 -15.53
N GLU A 30 0.29 -14.08 -16.06
CA GLU A 30 1.14 -13.18 -15.26
C GLU A 30 0.30 -12.20 -14.44
N GLN A 31 -0.77 -11.67 -15.01
CA GLN A 31 -1.71 -10.79 -14.30
C GLN A 31 -2.42 -11.52 -13.15
N GLU A 32 -2.83 -12.77 -13.32
CA GLU A 32 -3.44 -13.59 -12.26
C GLU A 32 -2.45 -13.86 -11.11
N LYS A 33 -1.20 -14.23 -11.43
CA LYS A 33 -0.14 -14.40 -10.43
C LYS A 33 0.18 -13.09 -9.71
N ALA A 34 0.19 -11.97 -10.43
CA ALA A 34 0.41 -10.65 -9.84
C ALA A 34 -0.75 -10.26 -8.90
N LEU A 35 -2.00 -10.57 -9.26
CA LEU A 35 -3.16 -10.37 -8.40
C LEU A 35 -3.09 -11.23 -7.12
N GLU A 36 -2.68 -12.49 -7.22
CA GLU A 36 -2.49 -13.35 -6.05
C GLU A 36 -1.41 -12.80 -5.11
N LYS A 37 -0.26 -12.39 -5.66
CA LYS A 37 0.83 -11.74 -4.89
C LYS A 37 0.34 -10.47 -4.22
N LEU A 38 -0.41 -9.63 -4.94
CA LEU A 38 -0.99 -8.40 -4.41
C LEU A 38 -1.93 -8.70 -3.23
N ASN A 39 -2.80 -9.69 -3.36
CA ASN A 39 -3.71 -10.12 -2.28
C ASN A 39 -2.94 -10.61 -1.04
N LYS A 40 -1.92 -11.46 -1.25
CA LYS A 40 -1.06 -11.96 -0.17
C LYS A 40 -0.33 -10.84 0.57
N ASN A 41 0.29 -9.92 -0.16
CA ASN A 41 1.01 -8.79 0.43
C ASN A 41 0.06 -7.86 1.19
N THR A 42 -1.12 -7.57 0.61
CA THR A 42 -2.16 -6.75 1.27
C THR A 42 -2.63 -7.39 2.58
N MET A 43 -2.88 -8.72 2.57
CA MET A 43 -3.25 -9.45 3.78
C MET A 43 -2.15 -9.39 4.85
N SER A 44 -0.88 -9.57 4.44
CA SER A 44 0.24 -9.46 5.36
C SER A 44 0.34 -8.07 6.00
N VAL A 45 0.14 -7.00 5.23
CA VAL A 45 0.10 -5.63 5.78
C VAL A 45 -1.04 -5.49 6.78
N ALA A 46 -2.26 -5.95 6.43
CA ALA A 46 -3.42 -5.85 7.32
C ALA A 46 -3.22 -6.60 8.66
N VAL A 47 -2.58 -7.78 8.62
CA VAL A 47 -2.24 -8.57 9.81
C VAL A 47 -1.18 -7.85 10.65
N SER A 48 -0.11 -7.34 10.03
CA SER A 48 0.93 -6.59 10.74
C SER A 48 0.40 -5.31 11.39
N LEU A 49 -0.43 -4.53 10.68
CA LEU A 49 -1.08 -3.34 11.24
C LEU A 49 -1.97 -3.69 12.43
N LYS A 50 -2.76 -4.76 12.34
CA LYS A 50 -3.57 -5.24 13.47
C LYS A 50 -2.69 -5.63 14.66
N SER A 51 -1.57 -6.30 14.41
CA SER A 51 -0.63 -6.68 15.47
C SER A 51 -0.01 -5.46 16.15
N MET A 52 0.33 -4.41 15.39
CA MET A 52 0.81 -3.15 15.96
C MET A 52 -0.28 -2.50 16.81
N LEU A 53 -1.50 -2.34 16.30
CA LEU A 53 -2.62 -1.74 17.04
C LEU A 53 -2.90 -2.44 18.36
N ASN A 54 -2.89 -3.78 18.36
CA ASN A 54 -3.05 -4.57 19.57
C ASN A 54 -1.93 -4.30 20.58
N ALA A 55 -0.67 -4.28 20.12
CA ALA A 55 0.46 -3.93 20.97
C ALA A 55 0.29 -2.51 21.52
N GLU A 56 -0.18 -1.53 20.73
CA GLU A 56 -0.40 -0.18 21.23
C GLU A 56 -1.46 -0.09 22.33
N GLN A 57 -2.56 -0.82 22.16
CA GLN A 57 -3.59 -0.92 23.18
C GLN A 57 -3.06 -1.58 24.45
N ASP A 58 -2.26 -2.64 24.33
CA ASP A 58 -1.63 -3.29 25.46
C ASP A 58 -0.66 -2.34 26.20
N PHE A 59 0.13 -1.53 25.49
CA PHE A 59 0.98 -0.49 26.09
C PHE A 59 0.19 0.59 26.82
N ALA A 60 -0.96 1.02 26.26
CA ALA A 60 -1.82 2.01 26.88
C ALA A 60 -2.50 1.49 28.16
N GLN A 61 -2.80 0.18 28.21
CA GLN A 61 -3.59 -0.43 29.29
C GLN A 61 -2.75 -1.09 30.40
N ARG A 62 -1.49 -1.47 30.14
CA ARG A 62 -0.72 -2.37 31.02
C ARG A 62 0.50 -1.70 31.66
N GLN A 63 0.47 -1.66 32.99
CA GLN A 63 1.67 -1.53 33.85
C GLN A 63 2.37 -2.88 34.12
N VAL A 64 1.88 -4.04 33.62
CA VAL A 64 2.17 -5.36 34.25
C VAL A 64 2.61 -6.51 33.30
N VAL A 65 2.59 -6.38 31.96
CA VAL A 65 3.06 -7.45 31.04
C VAL A 65 4.52 -7.19 30.64
N PRO A 66 5.34 -8.23 30.36
CA PRO A 66 6.73 -8.04 29.92
C PRO A 66 6.80 -7.24 28.61
N LEU A 67 7.00 -5.93 28.76
CA LEU A 67 7.06 -4.91 27.71
C LEU A 67 7.98 -5.29 26.53
N LYS A 68 8.98 -6.15 26.74
CA LYS A 68 9.91 -6.60 25.70
C LYS A 68 9.24 -7.40 24.57
N VAL A 69 8.24 -8.24 24.86
CA VAL A 69 7.57 -9.06 23.83
C VAL A 69 6.74 -8.17 22.91
N ASP A 70 6.08 -7.16 23.48
CA ASP A 70 5.22 -6.26 22.74
C ASP A 70 6.04 -5.30 21.86
N ILE A 71 7.20 -4.83 22.32
CA ILE A 71 8.14 -4.04 21.50
C ILE A 71 8.69 -4.84 20.33
N GLN A 72 9.13 -6.08 20.55
CA GLN A 72 9.65 -6.91 19.46
C GLN A 72 8.56 -7.22 18.43
N THR A 73 7.35 -7.52 18.89
CA THR A 73 6.18 -7.77 18.03
C THR A 73 5.85 -6.53 17.19
N TRP A 74 5.86 -5.36 17.82
CA TRP A 74 5.63 -4.09 17.14
C TRP A 74 6.72 -3.84 16.08
N TRP A 75 8.01 -4.01 16.42
CA TRP A 75 9.13 -3.84 15.49
C TRP A 75 9.07 -4.78 14.28
N ILE A 76 8.82 -6.07 14.51
CA ILE A 76 8.66 -7.06 13.43
C ILE A 76 7.50 -6.68 12.53
N SER A 77 6.39 -6.21 13.12
CA SER A 77 5.21 -5.79 12.37
C SER A 77 5.45 -4.52 11.56
N LEU A 78 6.21 -3.55 12.08
CA LEU A 78 6.62 -2.35 11.35
C LEU A 78 7.45 -2.73 10.11
N THR A 79 8.49 -3.55 10.33
CA THR A 79 9.38 -4.01 9.25
C THR A 79 8.62 -4.82 8.19
N ALA A 80 7.73 -5.71 8.63
CA ALA A 80 6.88 -6.50 7.74
C ALA A 80 5.91 -5.61 6.94
N THR A 81 5.35 -4.59 7.58
CA THR A 81 4.51 -3.58 6.92
C THR A 81 5.29 -2.88 5.83
N ARG A 82 6.46 -2.32 6.14
CA ARG A 82 7.32 -1.63 5.15
C ARG A 82 7.64 -2.53 3.96
N LEU A 83 8.12 -3.75 4.21
CA LEU A 83 8.50 -4.68 3.14
C LEU A 83 7.33 -5.00 2.21
N ASN A 84 6.16 -5.29 2.77
CA ASN A 84 5.00 -5.66 1.96
C ASN A 84 4.35 -4.47 1.26
N LEU A 85 4.39 -3.26 1.84
CA LEU A 85 4.04 -2.02 1.12
C LEU A 85 4.97 -1.80 -0.08
N GLY A 86 6.29 -1.97 0.10
CA GLY A 86 7.24 -1.88 -1.02
C GLY A 86 6.92 -2.87 -2.14
N ARG A 87 6.54 -4.11 -1.80
CA ARG A 87 6.10 -5.12 -2.77
C ARG A 87 4.80 -4.73 -3.47
N ILE A 88 3.81 -4.20 -2.73
CA ILE A 88 2.56 -3.69 -3.32
C ILE A 88 2.88 -2.59 -4.34
N LYS A 89 3.65 -1.57 -3.96
CA LYS A 89 4.06 -0.49 -4.87
C LYS A 89 4.72 -1.03 -6.14
N SER A 90 5.68 -1.96 -5.98
CA SER A 90 6.36 -2.60 -7.12
C SER A 90 5.37 -3.32 -8.03
N THR A 91 4.47 -4.13 -7.48
CA THR A 91 3.44 -4.85 -8.25
C THR A 91 2.51 -3.89 -9.00
N LEU A 92 2.10 -2.77 -8.39
CA LEU A 92 1.25 -1.79 -9.07
C LEU A 92 1.98 -0.99 -10.16
N THR A 93 3.28 -0.78 -9.99
CA THR A 93 4.13 -0.14 -11.00
C THR A 93 4.32 -1.06 -12.22
N GLU A 94 4.51 -2.36 -11.98
CA GLU A 94 4.71 -3.37 -13.02
C GLU A 94 3.38 -3.77 -13.71
N TYR A 95 2.27 -3.76 -12.98
CA TYR A 95 0.94 -4.16 -13.49
C TYR A 95 -0.13 -3.08 -13.23
N PRO A 96 -0.16 -1.98 -14.00
CA PRO A 96 -1.15 -0.90 -13.83
C PRO A 96 -2.60 -1.36 -13.99
N GLY A 97 -2.86 -2.43 -14.74
CA GLY A 97 -4.20 -3.03 -14.88
C GLY A 97 -4.80 -3.58 -13.58
N LEU A 98 -4.00 -3.72 -12.51
CA LEU A 98 -4.47 -4.18 -11.20
C LEU A 98 -4.91 -3.05 -10.26
N ILE A 99 -4.83 -1.78 -10.67
CA ILE A 99 -5.11 -0.62 -9.80
C ILE A 99 -6.49 -0.70 -9.13
N ASP A 100 -7.54 -1.09 -9.84
CA ASP A 100 -8.90 -1.15 -9.27
C ASP A 100 -9.04 -2.26 -8.21
N ALA A 101 -8.48 -3.44 -8.48
CA ALA A 101 -8.43 -4.52 -7.51
C ALA A 101 -7.62 -4.11 -6.27
N ALA A 102 -6.48 -3.45 -6.49
CA ALA A 102 -5.64 -2.92 -5.43
C ALA A 102 -6.34 -1.86 -4.59
N ARG A 103 -7.12 -0.97 -5.21
CA ARG A 103 -7.91 0.05 -4.53
C ARG A 103 -8.92 -0.60 -3.57
N ASN A 104 -9.67 -1.60 -4.03
CA ASN A 104 -10.63 -2.33 -3.21
C ASN A 104 -9.97 -3.08 -2.04
N LEU A 105 -8.82 -3.69 -2.30
CA LEU A 105 -8.02 -4.37 -1.27
C LEU A 105 -7.48 -3.37 -0.23
N TRP A 106 -7.01 -2.20 -0.68
CA TRP A 106 -6.48 -1.15 0.18
C TRP A 106 -7.56 -0.55 1.09
N THR A 107 -8.66 -0.07 0.51
CA THR A 107 -9.76 0.57 1.25
C THR A 107 -10.39 -0.42 2.24
N GLY A 108 -10.61 -1.67 1.82
CA GLY A 108 -11.28 -2.68 2.63
C GLY A 108 -10.40 -3.28 3.74
N ARG A 109 -9.07 -3.17 3.69
CA ARG A 109 -8.18 -3.91 4.61
C ARG A 109 -7.12 -3.08 5.30
N ILE A 110 -6.52 -2.12 4.59
CA ILE A 110 -5.33 -1.38 5.02
C ILE A 110 -5.70 0.01 5.53
N GLN A 111 -6.44 0.82 4.75
CA GLN A 111 -6.62 2.25 4.99
C GLN A 111 -7.03 2.58 6.42
N GLY A 112 -8.13 1.99 6.91
CA GLY A 112 -8.61 2.28 8.26
C GLY A 112 -7.61 1.94 9.38
N LYS A 113 -6.84 0.85 9.24
CA LYS A 113 -5.84 0.47 10.25
C LYS A 113 -4.59 1.33 10.18
N MET A 114 -4.18 1.71 8.97
CA MET A 114 -3.07 2.63 8.76
C MET A 114 -3.40 4.00 9.38
N ASN A 115 -4.62 4.51 9.14
CA ASN A 115 -5.07 5.77 9.75
C ASN A 115 -5.05 5.69 11.28
N GLN A 116 -5.55 4.60 11.88
CA GLN A 116 -5.52 4.42 13.34
C GLN A 116 -4.08 4.43 13.92
N ILE A 117 -3.13 3.78 13.24
CA ILE A 117 -1.71 3.79 13.65
C ILE A 117 -1.06 5.17 13.46
N ILE A 118 -1.47 5.93 12.44
CA ILE A 118 -0.98 7.29 12.22
C ILE A 118 -1.54 8.23 13.32
N GLU A 119 -2.84 8.09 13.62
CA GLU A 119 -3.55 8.87 14.64
C GLU A 119 -3.03 8.61 16.05
N SER A 120 -2.57 7.40 16.36
CA SER A 120 -1.93 7.11 17.65
C SER A 120 -0.60 7.85 17.85
N GLY A 121 -0.01 8.35 16.76
CA GLY A 121 1.22 9.14 16.77
C GLY A 121 2.49 8.32 16.69
N THR A 122 2.44 6.98 16.77
CA THR A 122 3.64 6.14 16.83
C THR A 122 4.50 6.21 15.55
N LEU A 123 3.88 6.42 14.39
CA LEU A 123 4.61 6.61 13.12
C LEU A 123 5.04 8.06 12.86
N THR A 124 4.37 9.04 13.46
CA THR A 124 4.52 10.47 13.11
C THR A 124 5.26 11.28 14.17
N LYS A 125 5.29 10.80 15.40
CA LYS A 125 5.95 11.44 16.53
C LYS A 125 6.97 10.47 17.10
N MET A 126 8.23 10.89 17.12
CA MET A 126 9.29 10.21 17.86
C MET A 126 9.13 10.34 19.40
N THR A 127 8.01 10.91 19.83
CA THR A 127 7.61 11.12 21.22
C THR A 127 6.29 10.40 21.47
N GLY A 128 6.36 9.24 22.11
CA GLY A 128 5.21 8.41 22.45
C GLY A 128 5.66 7.17 23.22
N PRO A 129 4.82 6.56 24.08
CA PRO A 129 5.27 5.48 24.96
C PRO A 129 5.91 4.32 24.20
N ILE A 130 5.36 3.93 23.05
CA ILE A 130 5.92 2.88 22.21
C ILE A 130 7.17 3.34 21.49
N THR A 131 7.17 4.53 20.90
CA THR A 131 8.33 5.06 20.17
C THR A 131 9.54 5.21 21.08
N SER A 132 9.36 5.74 22.30
CA SER A 132 10.41 5.83 23.31
C SER A 132 10.98 4.45 23.65
N ARG A 133 10.13 3.44 23.82
CA ARG A 133 10.57 2.06 24.07
C ARG A 133 11.26 1.42 22.87
N LEU A 134 10.84 1.73 21.65
CA LEU A 134 11.52 1.29 20.44
C LEU A 134 12.93 1.89 20.39
N VAL A 135 13.09 3.17 20.66
CA VAL A 135 14.38 3.87 20.70
C VAL A 135 15.29 3.37 21.83
N GLU A 136 14.72 2.91 22.96
CA GLU A 136 15.51 2.26 24.02
C GLU A 136 16.06 0.87 23.62
N ASN A 137 15.39 0.17 22.69
CA ASN A 137 15.73 -1.20 22.30
C ASN A 137 16.39 -1.29 20.91
N TYR A 138 16.26 -0.25 20.09
CA TYR A 138 16.75 -0.14 18.72
C TYR A 138 17.31 1.28 18.49
N ASP A 139 18.27 1.40 17.58
CA ASP A 139 18.85 2.71 17.23
C ASP A 139 17.79 3.72 16.77
N GLU A 140 17.80 4.94 17.33
CA GLU A 140 16.82 6.00 17.04
C GLU A 140 16.72 6.29 15.54
N SER A 141 17.86 6.44 14.87
CA SER A 141 17.93 6.72 13.43
C SER A 141 17.40 5.57 12.59
N ARG A 142 17.36 4.36 13.15
CA ARG A 142 16.76 3.20 12.50
C ARG A 142 15.25 3.19 12.67
N VAL A 143 14.75 3.51 13.87
CA VAL A 143 13.32 3.62 14.15
C VAL A 143 12.70 4.71 13.26
N GLU A 144 13.27 5.91 13.26
CA GLU A 144 12.79 7.04 12.45
C GLU A 144 12.76 6.73 10.95
N ARG A 145 13.77 6.02 10.45
CA ARG A 145 13.86 5.64 9.04
C ARG A 145 12.77 4.64 8.66
N GLU A 146 12.55 3.61 9.47
CA GLU A 146 11.54 2.59 9.19
C GLU A 146 10.12 3.18 9.25
N THR A 147 9.83 4.05 10.24
CA THR A 147 8.53 4.73 10.32
C THR A 147 8.31 5.68 9.14
N SER A 148 9.31 6.48 8.78
CA SER A 148 9.26 7.40 7.63
C SER A 148 9.03 6.64 6.32
N GLN A 149 9.71 5.51 6.12
CA GLN A 149 9.54 4.68 4.92
C GLN A 149 8.15 4.06 4.83
N VAL A 150 7.53 3.67 5.95
CA VAL A 150 6.14 3.19 5.95
C VAL A 150 5.18 4.30 5.52
N LEU A 151 5.33 5.51 6.07
CA LEU A 151 4.51 6.67 5.71
C LEU A 151 4.68 7.05 4.23
N GLU A 152 5.93 7.11 3.76
CA GLU A 152 6.24 7.45 2.38
C GLU A 152 5.66 6.42 1.39
N LEU A 153 5.85 5.12 1.65
CA LEU A 153 5.29 4.06 0.82
C LEU A 153 3.76 4.09 0.82
N SER A 154 3.14 4.35 1.97
CA SER A 154 1.68 4.49 2.08
C SER A 154 1.16 5.66 1.23
N ALA A 155 1.83 6.81 1.28
CA ALA A 155 1.47 7.98 0.47
C ALA A 155 1.65 7.72 -1.04
N GLN A 156 2.75 7.06 -1.43
CA GLN A 156 3.01 6.69 -2.82
C GLN A 156 1.97 5.71 -3.36
N ILE A 157 1.59 4.68 -2.57
CA ILE A 157 0.53 3.75 -2.97
C ILE A 157 -0.81 4.46 -3.06
N SER A 158 -1.17 5.29 -2.07
CA SER A 158 -2.43 6.06 -2.11
C SER A 158 -2.52 6.93 -3.36
N THR A 159 -1.41 7.56 -3.75
CA THR A 159 -1.28 8.33 -5.01
C THR A 159 -1.51 7.45 -6.25
N LEU A 160 -0.85 6.28 -6.33
CA LEU A 160 -1.05 5.33 -7.44
C LEU A 160 -2.50 4.85 -7.53
N LEU A 161 -3.17 4.68 -6.39
CA LEU A 161 -4.56 4.25 -6.33
C LEU A 161 -5.55 5.39 -6.60
N GLY A 162 -5.11 6.65 -6.69
CA GLY A 162 -6.00 7.80 -6.78
C GLY A 162 -6.87 8.01 -5.53
N ILE A 163 -6.42 7.49 -4.39
CA ILE A 163 -7.06 7.70 -3.09
C ILE A 163 -6.46 8.99 -2.53
N LYS A 164 -7.29 10.01 -2.31
CA LYS A 164 -6.85 11.19 -1.56
C LYS A 164 -6.41 10.72 -0.18
N SER A 165 -5.17 11.03 0.22
CA SER A 165 -4.85 10.94 1.64
C SER A 165 -5.75 11.95 2.34
N ASP A 166 -6.44 11.53 3.39
CA ASP A 166 -7.13 12.45 4.29
C ASP A 166 -6.07 13.26 5.06
N ALA A 167 -5.40 14.15 4.35
CA ALA A 167 -4.45 15.13 4.84
C ALA A 167 -5.00 16.51 4.48
N SER A 168 -6.19 16.80 5.02
CA SER A 168 -6.78 18.14 5.06
C SER A 168 -7.82 18.18 6.17
N ASN A 169 -7.36 18.05 7.41
CA ASN A 169 -7.97 18.82 8.48
C ASN A 169 -7.15 20.11 8.55
N GLU A 170 -7.71 21.16 7.94
CA GLU A 170 -7.42 22.55 8.30
C GLU A 170 -7.62 22.78 9.80
#